data_AF-A0A7K2XHI1-F1
#
_entry.id   AF-A0A7K2XHI1-F1
#
_cell.length_a   1.000
_cell.length_b   1.000
_cell.length_c   1.000
_cell.angle_alpha   90.00
_cell.angle_beta   90.00
_cell.angle_gamma   90.00
#
_symmetry.space_group_name_H-M   'P 1'
#
loop_
_entity.id
_entity.type
_entity.pdbx_description
1 polymer ?
#
loop_
_entity_poly.entity_id
_entity_poly.type
_entity_poly.pdbx_seq_one_letter_code
_entity_poly.pdbx_strand_id
1 'polypeptide(L)' 'MKIALMDSGIGLLPAAAAVRRLRPDADILLSNDPDGMPWGPRTPEDLTG' A
#
# COMPACT_ATOMS: atom_id res chain seq x y z
N MET A 1 11.12 13.25 -6.42
CA MET A 1 10.29 13.12 -5.20
C MET A 1 9.96 11.66 -5.02
N LYS A 2 9.92 11.12 -3.79
CA LYS A 2 9.61 9.71 -3.55
C LYS A 2 8.27 9.56 -2.83
N ILE A 3 7.42 8.67 -3.30
CA ILE A 3 6.11 8.36 -2.72
C ILE A 3 6.10 6.88 -2.34
N ALA A 4 5.80 6.59 -1.07
CA ALA A 4 5.55 5.22 -0.62
C ALA A 4 4.04 4.98 -0.53
N LEU A 5 3.59 3.85 -1.07
CA LEU A 5 2.21 3.36 -0.95
C LEU A 5 2.25 2.02 -0.21
N MET A 6 1.37 1.86 0.78
CA MET A 6 1.33 0.69 1.64
C MET A 6 -0.08 0.11 1.73
N ASP A 7 -0.16 -1.21 1.71
CA ASP A 7 -1.38 -1.99 1.87
C ASP A 7 -1.03 -3.41 2.36
N SER A 8 -2.04 -4.15 2.81
CA SER A 8 -1.91 -5.58 3.13
C SER A 8 -1.60 -6.44 1.91
N GLY A 9 -2.01 -6.03 0.70
CA GLY A 9 -1.78 -6.83 -0.50
C GLY A 9 -2.00 -6.07 -1.79
N ILE A 10 -2.44 -6.76 -2.83
CA ILE A 10 -2.54 -6.19 -4.19
C ILE A 10 -3.68 -5.17 -4.38
N GLY A 11 -4.45 -4.88 -3.33
CA GLY A 11 -5.52 -3.88 -3.35
C GLY A 11 -5.01 -2.47 -3.65
N LEU A 12 -3.73 -2.18 -3.39
CA LEU A 12 -3.11 -0.89 -3.66
C LEU A 12 -2.81 -0.60 -5.14
N LEU A 13 -2.79 -1.61 -6.02
CA LEU A 13 -2.34 -1.46 -7.40
C LEU A 13 -3.13 -0.41 -8.21
N PRO A 14 -4.48 -0.32 -8.12
CA PRO A 14 -5.23 0.76 -8.76
C PRO A 14 -4.82 2.15 -8.28
N ALA A 15 -4.53 2.31 -6.98
CA ALA A 15 -4.06 3.57 -6.42
C ALA A 15 -2.64 3.90 -6.91
N ALA A 16 -1.73 2.92 -6.95
CA ALA A 16 -0.39 3.09 -7.51
C ALA A 16 -0.43 3.52 -8.99
N ALA A 17 -1.31 2.90 -9.78
CA ALA A 17 -1.50 3.29 -11.19
C ALA A 17 -2.02 4.73 -11.32
N ALA A 18 -2.93 5.16 -10.45
CA ALA A 18 -3.40 6.55 -10.43
C ALA A 18 -2.27 7.53 -10.06
N VAL A 19 -1.48 7.23 -9.02
CA VAL A 19 -0.34 8.05 -8.61
C VAL A 19 0.69 8.15 -9.73
N ARG A 20 1.01 7.03 -10.41
CA ARG A 20 1.96 7.02 -11.53
C ARG A 20 1.52 7.92 -12.69
N ARG A 21 0.22 7.98 -12.99
CA ARG A 21 -0.33 8.88 -14.03
C ARG A 21 -0.24 10.35 -13.64
N LEU A 22 -0.52 10.67 -12.37
CA LEU A 22 -0.52 12.05 -11.87
C LEU A 22 0.89 12.58 -11.60
N ARG A 23 1.82 11.71 -11.23
CA ARG A 23 3.22 12.03 -10.89
C ARG A 23 4.19 11.10 -11.61
N PRO A 24 4.35 11.25 -12.94
CA PRO A 24 5.30 10.45 -13.70
C PRO A 24 6.76 10.71 -13.29
N ASP A 25 7.04 11.85 -12.66
CA ASP A 25 8.34 12.28 -12.14
C ASP A 25 8.70 11.70 -10.75
N ALA A 26 7.74 11.05 -10.09
CA ALA A 26 7.96 10.48 -8.77
C ALA A 26 8.49 9.04 -8.84
N ASP A 27 9.44 8.74 -7.96
CA ASP A 27 9.80 7.37 -7.64
C ASP A 27 8.72 6.79 -6.72
N ILE A 28 8.08 5.71 -7.15
CA ILE A 28 7.01 5.06 -6.39
C ILE A 28 7.55 3.79 -5.75
N LEU A 29 7.50 3.71 -4.42
CA LEU A 29 7.79 2.50 -3.65
C LEU A 29 6.47 1.85 -3.23
N LEU A 30 6.30 0.57 -3.56
CA LEU A 30 5.15 -0.22 -3.13
C LEU A 30 5.59 -1.14 -1.98
N SER A 31 4.93 -1.03 -0.84
CA SER A 31 5.18 -1.86 0.34
C SER A 31 3.92 -2.67 0.65
N ASN A 32 4.05 -3.99 0.70
CA ASN A 32 2.94 -4.88 0.99
C ASN A 32 3.21 -5.67 2.27
N ASP A 33 2.15 -6.06 2.97
CA ASP A 33 2.20 -6.97 4.13
C ASP A 33 1.48 -8.30 3.83
N PRO A 34 2.07 -9.18 3.01
CA PRO A 34 1.43 -10.43 2.59
C PRO A 34 1.27 -11.45 3.73
N ASP A 35 2.07 -11.35 4.79
CA ASP A 35 1.99 -12.24 5.95
C ASP A 35 0.87 -11.78 6.92
N GLY A 36 0.58 -10.49 6.95
CA GLY A 36 -0.50 -9.89 7.74
C GLY A 36 -1.86 -9.78 7.06
N MET A 37 -1.99 -10.14 5.77
CA MET A 37 -3.27 -9.99 5.05
C MET A 37 -4.32 -11.07 5.41
N PRO A 38 -5.64 -10.76 5.32
CA PRO A 38 -6.20 -9.43 5.12
C PRO A 38 -6.27 -8.63 6.44
N TRP A 39 -6.05 -7.31 6.37
CA TRP A 39 -6.22 -6.43 7.53
C TRP A 39 -7.70 -6.24 7.94
N GLY A 40 -8.64 -6.34 6.99
CA GLY A 40 -10.05 -5.99 7.21
C GLY A 40 -10.74 -6.69 8.39
N PRO A 41 -10.56 -8.01 8.60
CA PRO A 41 -11.13 -8.73 9.75
C PRO A 41 -10.34 -8.61 11.07
N ARG A 42 -9.14 -8.01 11.06
CA ARG A 42 -8.26 -7.97 12.25
C ARG A 42 -8.67 -6.88 13.23
N THR A 43 -8.37 -7.08 14.51
CA THR A 43 -8.55 -6.04 15.51
C THR A 43 -7.48 -4.95 15.36
N PRO A 44 -7.72 -3.72 15.84
CA PRO A 44 -6.67 -2.70 15.90
C PRO A 44 -5.42 -3.20 16.63
N GLU A 45 -5.59 -3.93 17.73
CA GLU A 45 -4.49 -4.50 18.51
C GLU A 45 -3.67 -5.50 17.70
N ASP A 46 -4.30 -6.35 16.87
CA ASP A 46 -3.60 -7.28 15.97
C ASP A 46 -2.79 -6.56 14.87
N LEU A 47 -3.13 -5.30 14.54
CA LEU A 47 -2.48 -4.51 13.49
C LEU A 47 -1.39 -3.58 14.02
N THR A 48 -1.50 -3.15 15.28
CA THR A 48 -0.59 -2.18 15.92
C THR A 48 0.33 -2.78 16.97
N GLY A 49 0.24 -4.10 17.19
CA GLY A 49 1.00 -4.85 18.19
C GLY A 49 2.51 -4.65 18.11
#